data_AF-A0A940PSS6-F1
#
_entry.id   AF-A0A940PSS6-F1
#
_cell.length_a   1.000
_cell.length_b   1.000
_cell.length_c   1.000
_cell.angle_alpha   90.00
_cell.angle_beta   90.00
_cell.angle_gamma   90.00
#
_symmetry.space_group_name_H-M   'P 1'
#
loop_
_entity.id
_entity.type
_entity.pdbx_description
1 polymer ?
#
loop_
_entity_poly.entity_id
_entity_poly.type
_entity_poly.pdbx_seq_one_letter_code
_entity_poly.pdbx_strand_id
1 'polypeptide(L)'
;MKKNQLTYSDIARSELFRKLMNKKKRFIIPMTLFFLAFYFTLPVLTSFSNVLNTPAVGSITWAWVFAFAQFIMTWVLCSLYSKQSVTFDAICEEIKKQVHSVERRAG
;
A
#
# COMPACT_ATOMS: atom_id res chain seq x y z
N MET A 1 10.05 35.76 -22.85
CA MET A 1 10.01 35.73 -21.36
C MET A 1 9.95 34.28 -20.91
N LYS A 2 11.01 33.74 -20.30
CA LYS A 2 11.07 32.34 -19.82
C LYS A 2 10.14 32.21 -18.62
N LYS A 3 8.98 31.55 -18.79
CA LYS A 3 8.13 31.12 -17.68
C LYS A 3 8.93 30.11 -16.86
N ASN A 4 9.46 30.53 -15.72
CA ASN A 4 10.11 29.66 -14.75
C ASN A 4 9.01 28.85 -14.05
N GLN A 5 8.42 27.92 -14.78
CA GLN A 5 7.52 26.91 -14.23
C GLN A 5 8.37 26.12 -13.24
N LEU A 6 8.15 26.33 -11.94
CA LEU A 6 8.66 25.42 -10.92
C LEU A 6 8.17 24.02 -11.33
N THR A 7 9.07 23.25 -11.93
CA THR A 7 8.69 22.07 -12.66
C THR A 7 8.37 21.02 -11.60
N TYR A 8 7.32 20.24 -11.79
CA TYR A 8 6.91 19.13 -10.91
C TYR A 8 8.11 18.29 -10.41
N SER A 9 9.14 18.17 -11.26
CA SER A 9 10.45 17.58 -11.02
C SER A 9 11.26 18.16 -9.84
N ASP A 10 11.19 19.47 -9.57
CA ASP A 10 11.95 20.15 -8.51
C ASP A 10 11.32 19.88 -7.13
N ILE A 11 9.99 19.84 -7.07
CA ILE A 11 9.23 19.50 -5.85
C ILE A 11 9.39 17.99 -5.54
N ALA A 12 9.32 17.14 -6.56
CA ALA A 12 9.55 15.70 -6.45
C ALA A 12 11.00 15.33 -6.06
N ARG A 13 11.97 16.21 -6.34
CA ARG A 13 13.38 16.06 -5.91
C ARG A 13 13.65 16.46 -4.46
N SER A 14 12.71 17.13 -3.79
CA SER A 14 12.93 17.56 -2.41
C SER A 14 13.14 16.34 -1.50
N GLU A 15 14.16 16.42 -0.63
CA GLU A 15 14.48 15.36 0.34
C GLU A 15 13.28 14.97 1.23
N LEU A 16 12.41 15.95 1.50
CA LEU A 16 11.19 15.75 2.29
C LEU A 16 10.22 14.79 1.60
N PHE A 17 10.05 14.91 0.28
CA PHE A 17 9.17 14.02 -0.49
C PHE A 17 9.69 12.58 -0.52
N ARG A 18 11.01 12.40 -0.67
CA ARG A 18 11.66 11.07 -0.59
C ARG A 18 11.56 10.47 0.82
N LYS A 19 11.74 11.25 1.89
CA LYS A 19 11.57 10.78 3.28
C LYS A 19 10.15 10.33 3.57
N LEU A 20 9.14 11.09 3.12
CA LEU A 20 7.73 10.73 3.24
C LEU A 20 7.43 9.44 2.46
N MET A 21 7.86 9.35 1.21
CA MET A 21 7.66 8.16 0.38
C MET A 21 8.39 6.93 0.93
N ASN A 22 9.56 7.08 1.54
CA ASN A 22 10.30 5.98 2.17
C ASN A 22 9.63 5.46 3.43
N LYS A 23 9.11 6.33 4.31
CA LYS A 23 8.32 5.89 5.48
C LYS A 23 7.10 5.09 5.03
N LYS A 24 6.45 5.58 3.98
CA LYS A 24 5.28 5.01 3.34
C LYS A 24 5.54 3.63 2.72
N LYS A 25 6.65 3.48 1.99
CA LYS A 25 7.11 2.19 1.45
C LYS A 25 7.52 1.21 2.56
N ARG A 26 8.16 1.68 3.63
CA ARG A 26 8.56 0.81 4.75
C ARG A 26 7.37 0.16 5.46
N PHE A 27 6.18 0.76 5.35
CA PHE A 27 4.95 0.19 5.89
C PHE A 27 4.28 -0.79 4.91
N ILE A 28 4.17 -0.42 3.63
CA ILE A 28 3.51 -1.27 2.61
C ILE A 28 4.36 -2.47 2.19
N ILE A 29 5.67 -2.30 2.00
CA ILE A 29 6.53 -3.37 1.49
C ILE A 29 6.47 -4.65 2.35
N PRO A 30 6.58 -4.60 3.69
CA PRO A 30 6.44 -5.83 4.48
C PRO A 30 5.05 -6.45 4.37
N MET A 31 3.98 -5.66 4.19
CA MET A 31 2.63 -6.19 3.97
C MET A 31 2.49 -6.87 2.61
N THR A 32 3.02 -6.28 1.55
CA THR A 32 3.03 -6.90 0.22
C THR A 32 3.85 -8.18 0.22
N LEU A 33 5.01 -8.17 0.89
CA LEU A 33 5.86 -9.36 1.03
C LEU A 33 5.16 -10.46 1.82
N PHE A 34 4.52 -10.10 2.94
CA PHE A 34 3.72 -11.03 3.74
C PHE A 34 2.55 -11.59 2.94
N PHE A 35 1.81 -10.74 2.22
CA PHE A 35 0.73 -11.17 1.34
C PHE A 35 1.22 -12.17 0.30
N LEU A 36 2.35 -11.89 -0.36
CA LEU A 36 2.93 -12.80 -1.35
C LEU A 36 3.30 -14.13 -0.72
N ALA A 37 4.02 -14.10 0.40
CA ALA A 37 4.40 -15.31 1.12
C ALA A 37 3.17 -16.10 1.56
N PHE A 38 2.16 -15.43 2.11
CA PHE A 38 0.92 -16.05 2.59
C PHE A 38 0.08 -16.63 1.44
N TYR A 39 0.03 -15.95 0.29
CA TYR A 39 -0.60 -16.46 -0.92
C TYR A 39 0.09 -17.73 -1.43
N PHE A 40 1.42 -17.74 -1.49
CA PHE A 40 2.20 -18.92 -1.89
C PHE A 40 2.25 -20.02 -0.83
N THR A 41 1.98 -19.70 0.43
CA THR A 41 1.92 -20.69 1.51
C THR A 41 0.86 -21.75 1.20
N LEU A 42 -0.27 -21.39 0.60
CA LEU A 42 -1.36 -22.35 0.28
C LEU A 42 -0.93 -23.42 -0.74
N PRO A 43 -0.41 -23.09 -1.95
CA PRO A 43 0.11 -24.09 -2.89
C PRO A 43 1.36 -24.81 -2.36
N VAL A 44 2.25 -24.13 -1.62
CA VAL A 44 3.43 -24.78 -1.02
C VAL A 44 3.01 -25.82 0.01
N LEU A 45 2.13 -25.48 0.96
CA LEU A 45 1.65 -26.46 1.93
C LEU A 45 0.80 -27.54 1.26
N THR A 46 0.02 -27.23 0.24
CA THR A 46 -0.75 -28.24 -0.52
C THR A 46 0.15 -29.25 -1.22
N SER A 47 1.26 -28.79 -1.83
CA SER A 47 2.21 -29.68 -2.51
C SER A 47 3.10 -30.48 -1.54
N PHE A 48 3.46 -29.90 -0.40
CA PHE A 48 4.39 -30.51 0.55
C PHE A 48 3.71 -31.26 1.71
N SER A 49 2.41 -31.06 1.98
CA SER A 49 1.74 -31.63 3.13
C SER A 49 0.24 -31.88 2.94
N ASN A 50 -0.25 -33.04 3.41
CA ASN A 50 -1.69 -33.34 3.49
C ASN A 50 -2.41 -32.57 4.61
N VAL A 51 -1.72 -31.70 5.36
CA VAL A 51 -2.29 -30.90 6.47
C VAL A 51 -3.47 -30.03 6.03
N LEU A 52 -3.54 -29.55 4.78
CA LEU A 52 -4.71 -28.78 4.34
C LEU A 52 -5.99 -29.60 4.22
N ASN A 53 -5.85 -30.91 3.99
CA ASN A 53 -6.97 -31.85 3.96
C ASN A 53 -7.26 -32.44 5.34
N THR A 54 -6.41 -32.22 6.34
CA THR A 54 -6.72 -32.68 7.70
C THR A 54 -7.81 -31.78 8.31
N PRO A 55 -8.82 -32.39 8.95
CA PRO A 55 -9.84 -31.65 9.66
C PRO A 55 -9.21 -30.91 10.85
N ALA A 56 -9.47 -29.60 10.93
CA ALA A 56 -9.08 -28.75 12.06
C ALA A 56 -10.14 -28.82 13.17
N VAL A 57 -11.42 -28.67 12.81
CA VAL A 57 -12.57 -28.81 13.74
C VAL A 57 -13.73 -29.46 13.00
N GLY A 58 -14.09 -30.68 13.38
CA GLY A 58 -15.15 -31.44 12.71
C GLY A 58 -14.83 -31.69 11.22
N SER A 59 -15.70 -31.24 10.32
CA SER A 59 -15.52 -31.30 8.86
C SER A 59 -14.81 -30.07 8.27
N ILE A 60 -14.45 -29.08 9.09
CA ILE A 60 -13.72 -27.88 8.65
C ILE A 60 -12.23 -28.23 8.58
N THR A 61 -11.66 -28.20 7.38
CA THR A 61 -10.23 -28.46 7.18
C THR A 61 -9.39 -27.20 7.39
N TRP A 62 -8.07 -27.36 7.52
CA TRP A 62 -7.14 -26.23 7.57
C TRP A 62 -7.23 -25.33 6.33
N ALA A 63 -7.68 -25.86 5.18
CA ALA A 63 -7.96 -25.04 3.99
C ALA A 63 -9.02 -23.96 4.23
N TRP A 64 -10.08 -24.29 4.98
CA TRP A 64 -11.13 -23.32 5.33
C TRP A 64 -10.61 -22.23 6.27
N VAL A 65 -9.78 -22.61 7.26
CA VAL A 65 -9.13 -21.64 8.15
C VAL A 65 -8.25 -20.68 7.36
N PHE A 66 -7.48 -21.22 6.41
CA PHE A 66 -6.62 -20.43 5.54
C PHE A 66 -7.42 -19.50 4.62
N ALA A 67 -8.52 -20.00 4.04
CA ALA A 67 -9.44 -19.19 3.24
C ALA A 67 -10.03 -18.03 4.07
N PHE A 68 -10.46 -18.29 5.31
CA PHE A 68 -10.95 -17.24 6.20
C PHE A 68 -9.86 -16.21 6.53
N ALA A 69 -8.63 -16.66 6.78
CA ALA A 69 -7.50 -15.78 6.98
C ALA A 69 -7.22 -14.90 5.75
N GLN A 70 -7.41 -15.39 4.52
CA GLN A 70 -7.29 -14.58 3.29
C GLN A 70 -8.29 -13.41 3.26
N PHE A 71 -9.52 -13.60 3.73
CA PHE A 71 -10.50 -12.51 3.85
C PHE A 71 -10.03 -11.44 4.84
N ILE A 72 -9.59 -11.84 6.03
CA ILE A 72 -9.04 -10.92 7.04
C ILE A 72 -7.84 -10.17 6.46
N MET A 73 -6.93 -10.87 5.80
CA MET A 73 -5.77 -10.27 5.14
C MET A 73 -6.15 -9.23 4.09
N THR A 74 -7.18 -9.52 3.29
CA THR A 74 -7.69 -8.59 2.28
C THR A 74 -8.28 -7.34 2.91
N TRP A 75 -9.09 -7.48 3.96
CA TRP A 75 -9.62 -6.32 4.69
C TRP A 75 -8.52 -5.48 5.33
N VAL A 76 -7.51 -6.12 5.93
CA VAL A 76 -6.35 -5.45 6.48
C VAL A 76 -5.63 -4.65 5.39
N LEU A 77 -5.33 -5.26 4.23
CA LEU A 77 -4.74 -4.57 3.08
C LEU A 77 -5.59 -3.38 2.62
N CYS A 78 -6.90 -3.57 2.52
CA CYS A 78 -7.82 -2.54 2.05
C CYS A 78 -7.89 -1.36 3.03
N SER A 79 -7.97 -1.63 4.34
CA SER A 79 -7.92 -0.62 5.40
C SER A 79 -6.59 0.15 5.39
N LEU A 80 -5.48 -0.56 5.21
CA LEU A 80 -4.15 0.04 5.11
C LEU A 80 -3.99 0.89 3.85
N TYR A 81 -4.47 0.40 2.72
CA TYR A 81 -4.51 1.15 1.47
C TYR A 81 -5.37 2.42 1.60
N SER A 82 -6.53 2.33 2.25
CA SER A 82 -7.38 3.50 2.50
C SER A 82 -6.68 4.54 3.37
N LYS A 83 -5.96 4.13 4.42
CA LYS A 83 -5.11 5.06 5.21
C LYS A 83 -4.01 5.70 4.36
N GLN A 84 -3.48 4.95 3.41
CA GLN A 84 -2.44 5.39 2.50
C GLN A 84 -2.93 6.42 1.47
N SER A 85 -4.17 6.30 1.00
CA SER A 85 -4.78 7.22 0.04
C SER A 85 -4.98 8.61 0.63
N VAL A 86 -5.37 8.71 1.90
CA VAL A 86 -5.46 10.00 2.63
C VAL A 86 -4.14 10.77 2.61
N THR A 87 -3.01 10.06 2.69
CA THR A 87 -1.69 10.69 2.59
C THR A 87 -1.39 11.20 1.17
N PHE A 88 -1.86 10.49 0.14
CA PHE A 88 -1.73 10.95 -1.25
C PHE A 88 -2.63 12.16 -1.53
N ASP A 89 -3.86 12.16 -1.01
CA ASP A 89 -4.79 13.28 -1.16
C ASP A 89 -4.26 14.54 -0.47
N ALA A 90 -3.68 14.41 0.73
CA ALA A 90 -3.05 15.52 1.45
C ALA A 90 -1.89 16.15 0.66
N ILE A 91 -1.10 15.33 -0.05
CA ILE A 91 -0.01 15.81 -0.91
C ILE A 91 -0.57 16.55 -2.13
N CYS A 92 -1.63 16.04 -2.74
CA CYS A 92 -2.28 16.69 -3.88
C CYS A 92 -2.90 18.05 -3.49
N GLU A 93 -3.48 18.16 -2.30
CA GLU A 93 -4.00 19.43 -1.74
C GLU A 93 -2.89 20.47 -1.53
N GLU A 94 -1.74 20.07 -0.98
CA GLU A 94 -0.59 20.96 -0.77
C GLU A 94 -0.05 21.50 -2.11
N ILE A 95 0.06 20.64 -3.12
CA ILE A 95 0.50 21.03 -4.47
C ILE A 95 -0.49 22.02 -5.09
N LYS A 96 -1.80 21.77 -4.99
CA LYS A 96 -2.83 22.70 -5.48
C LYS A 96 -2.72 24.09 -4.83
N LYS A 97 -2.51 24.16 -3.52
CA LYS A 97 -2.36 25.44 -2.79
C LYS A 97 -1.12 26.22 -3.26
N GLN A 98 0.00 25.54 -3.49
CA GLN A 98 1.21 26.20 -3.96
C GLN A 98 1.02 26.78 -5.37
N VAL A 99 0.43 26.02 -6.30
CA VAL A 99 0.15 26.49 -7.66
C VAL A 99 -0.75 27.74 -7.66
N HIS A 100 -1.83 27.74 -6.89
CA HIS A 100 -2.72 28.91 -6.79
C HIS A 100 -2.06 30.15 -6.16
N SER A 101 -1.14 29.98 -5.22
CA SER A 101 -0.43 31.09 -4.58
C SER A 101 0.59 31.79 -5.50
N VAL A 102 1.18 31.03 -6.42
CA VAL A 102 2.10 31.55 -7.45
C VAL A 102 1.32 32.32 -8.50
N GLU A 103 0.14 31.82 -8.89
CA GLU A 103 -0.73 32.46 -9.89
C GLU A 103 -1.28 33.81 -9.40
N ARG A 104 -1.64 33.94 -8.11
CA ARG A 104 -2.06 35.23 -7.51
C ARG A 104 -0.95 36.27 -7.36
N ARG A 105 0.32 35.87 -7.36
CA ARG A 105 1.46 36.81 -7.28
C ARG A 105 1.94 37.27 -8.65
N ALA A 106 1.48 36.62 -9.72
CA ALA A 106 1.89 36.87 -11.10
C ALA A 106 0.84 37.63 -11.93
N GLY A 107 -0.35 37.90 -11.37
CA GLY A 107 -1.36 38.82 -11.91
C GLY A 107 -1.47 40.05 -11.03
#